data_AF-A0A7C3J994-F1
#
_entry.id   AF-A0A7C3J994-F1
#
_cell.length_a   1.000
_cell.length_b   1.000
_cell.length_c   1.000
_cell.angle_alpha   90.00
_cell.angle_beta   90.00
_cell.angle_gamma   90.00
#
_symmetry.space_group_name_H-M   'P 1'
#
loop_
_entity.id
_entity.type
_entity.pdbx_description
1 polymer ?
#
loop_
_entity_poly.entity_id
_entity_poly.type
_entity_poly.pdbx_seq_one_letter_code
_entity_poly.pdbx_strand_id
1 'polypeptide(L)'
;MNDLADARGAQVNKNQMMASTRTRRRLHLLPYAIVLPIILYEGLLILYPIVQGIYGSFTRIELASNSPTVWIGWDNYRRMLTDPGFWKVIQTTLIFTVLVIIVAVSAGLFTALLFNRP
;
A
#
# COMPACT_ATOMS: atom_id res chain seq x y z
N MET A 1 51.02 23.94 -37.68
CA MET A 1 49.54 24.06 -37.82
C MET A 1 48.77 22.81 -37.35
N ASN A 2 49.39 21.61 -37.24
CA ASN A 2 48.70 20.41 -36.73
C ASN A 2 48.62 20.28 -35.20
N ASP A 3 49.50 20.94 -34.46
CA ASP A 3 49.63 20.77 -32.99
C ASP A 3 48.44 21.40 -32.20
N LEU A 4 47.84 22.47 -32.75
CA LEU A 4 46.70 23.16 -32.12
C LEU A 4 45.36 22.43 -32.37
N ALA A 5 45.31 21.54 -33.36
CA ALA A 5 44.14 20.72 -33.66
C ALA A 5 44.03 19.52 -32.70
N ASP A 6 45.17 18.89 -32.37
CA ASP A 6 45.24 17.77 -31.43
C ASP A 6 44.94 18.17 -29.98
N ALA A 7 45.43 19.34 -29.54
CA ALA A 7 45.16 19.85 -28.21
C ALA A 7 43.65 20.11 -27.95
N ARG A 8 42.93 20.55 -28.98
CA ARG A 8 41.47 20.76 -28.91
C ARG A 8 40.70 19.45 -28.86
N GLY A 9 41.10 18.44 -29.63
CA GLY A 9 40.50 17.10 -29.59
C GLY A 9 40.62 16.42 -28.22
N ALA A 10 41.78 16.57 -27.58
CA ALA A 10 42.02 16.04 -26.23
C ALA A 10 41.21 16.76 -25.13
N GLN A 11 41.04 18.09 -25.24
CA GLN A 11 40.24 18.87 -24.30
C GLN A 11 38.72 18.61 -24.42
N VAL A 12 38.21 18.44 -25.65
CA VAL A 12 36.79 18.09 -25.89
C VAL A 12 36.44 16.75 -25.24
N ASN A 13 37.33 15.75 -25.35
CA ASN A 13 37.12 14.42 -24.78
C ASN A 13 37.17 14.42 -23.24
N LYS A 14 38.08 15.23 -22.65
CA LYS A 14 38.21 15.38 -21.20
C LYS A 14 37.00 16.07 -20.56
N ASN A 15 36.43 17.07 -21.24
CA ASN A 15 35.22 17.76 -20.80
C ASN A 15 33.96 16.87 -20.91
N GLN A 16 33.91 16.00 -21.92
CA GLN A 16 32.84 15.00 -22.08
C GLN A 16 32.94 13.87 -21.05
N MET A 17 34.15 13.41 -20.70
CA MET A 17 34.36 12.43 -19.62
C MET A 17 33.94 12.99 -18.25
N MET A 18 34.31 14.23 -17.93
CA MET A 18 33.98 14.89 -16.65
C MET A 18 32.47 15.20 -16.50
N ALA A 19 31.75 15.37 -17.61
CA ALA A 19 30.30 15.61 -17.60
C ALA A 19 29.46 14.32 -17.35
N SER A 20 30.01 13.14 -17.61
CA SER A 20 29.27 11.86 -17.53
C SER A 20 29.27 11.20 -16.15
N THR A 21 30.15 11.61 -15.23
CA THR A 21 30.34 10.92 -13.95
C THR A 21 29.51 11.49 -12.79
N ARG A 22 29.02 12.73 -12.91
CA ARG A 22 28.21 13.37 -11.84
C ARG A 22 26.73 12.97 -11.87
N THR A 23 26.25 12.45 -13.00
CA THR A 23 24.83 12.14 -13.25
C THR A 23 24.40 10.78 -12.68
N ARG A 24 25.33 9.81 -12.52
CA ARG A 24 24.98 8.45 -12.08
C ARG A 24 24.44 8.34 -10.65
N ARG A 25 24.91 9.14 -9.69
CA ARG A 25 24.42 9.06 -8.29
C ARG A 25 23.04 9.70 -8.07
N ARG A 26 22.68 10.74 -8.80
CA ARG A 26 21.34 11.38 -8.70
C ARG A 26 20.23 10.54 -9.34
N LEU A 27 20.58 9.67 -10.29
CA LEU A 27 19.64 8.74 -10.93
C LEU A 27 19.06 7.67 -9.99
N HIS A 28 19.75 7.31 -8.89
CA HIS A 28 19.26 6.27 -7.99
C HIS A 28 18.15 6.74 -7.02
N LEU A 29 18.09 8.04 -6.70
CA LEU A 29 17.08 8.58 -5.75
C LEU A 29 15.86 9.18 -6.45
N LEU A 30 15.97 9.54 -7.74
CA LEU A 30 14.88 10.11 -8.52
C LEU A 30 13.64 9.21 -8.58
N PRO A 31 13.74 7.87 -8.81
CA PRO A 31 12.57 7.00 -8.83
C PRO A 31 11.81 7.03 -7.49
N TYR A 32 12.54 7.01 -6.37
CA TYR A 32 11.92 7.08 -5.03
C TYR A 32 11.28 8.44 -4.78
N ALA A 33 11.92 9.54 -5.16
CA ALA A 33 11.38 10.88 -4.96
C ALA A 33 10.09 11.13 -5.77
N ILE A 34 9.96 10.52 -6.95
CA ILE A 34 8.76 10.62 -7.79
C ILE A 34 7.59 9.80 -7.21
N VAL A 35 7.88 8.63 -6.63
CA VAL A 35 6.86 7.75 -6.05
C VAL A 35 6.49 8.17 -4.61
N LEU A 36 7.39 8.86 -3.90
CA LEU A 36 7.16 9.33 -2.54
C LEU A 36 5.84 10.13 -2.36
N PRO A 37 5.48 11.13 -3.19
CA PRO A 37 4.25 11.89 -2.97
C PRO A 37 2.98 11.04 -3.08
N ILE A 38 2.92 10.08 -4.01
CA ILE A 38 1.75 9.20 -4.14
C ILE A 38 1.69 8.22 -2.95
N ILE A 39 2.82 7.66 -2.52
CA ILE A 39 2.86 6.79 -1.32
C ILE A 39 2.46 7.56 -0.07
N LEU A 40 2.93 8.80 0.10
CA LEU A 40 2.56 9.62 1.25
C LEU A 40 1.08 9.98 1.23
N TYR A 41 0.53 10.30 0.06
CA TYR A 41 -0.89 10.61 -0.10
C TYR A 41 -1.77 9.39 0.18
N GLU A 42 -1.50 8.25 -0.46
CA GLU A 42 -2.20 6.98 -0.21
C GLU A 42 -2.04 6.54 1.25
N GLY A 43 -0.83 6.63 1.77
CA GLY A 43 -0.51 6.33 3.15
C GLY A 43 -1.32 7.19 4.12
N LEU A 44 -1.46 8.49 3.87
CA LEU A 44 -2.26 9.37 4.70
C LEU A 44 -3.75 9.02 4.63
N LEU A 45 -4.28 8.78 3.42
CA LEU A 45 -5.68 8.41 3.22
C LEU A 45 -6.04 7.06 3.86
N ILE A 46 -5.11 6.12 3.92
CA ILE A 46 -5.30 4.82 4.55
C ILE A 46 -5.10 4.90 6.06
N LEU A 47 -4.01 5.53 6.51
CA LEU A 47 -3.64 5.56 7.93
C LEU A 47 -4.58 6.45 8.75
N TYR A 48 -5.05 7.57 8.20
CA TYR A 48 -5.95 8.47 8.92
C TYR A 48 -7.24 7.77 9.41
N PRO A 49 -8.05 7.11 8.56
CA PRO A 49 -9.25 6.41 9.01
C PRO A 49 -8.93 5.17 9.88
N ILE A 50 -7.79 4.49 9.66
CA ILE A 50 -7.36 3.39 10.53
C ILE A 50 -7.11 3.91 11.96
N VAL A 51 -6.36 5.00 12.11
CA VAL A 51 -6.10 5.61 13.41
C VAL A 51 -7.39 6.08 14.06
N GLN A 52 -8.29 6.70 13.31
CA GLN A 52 -9.62 7.09 13.80
C GLN A 52 -10.45 5.88 14.24
N GLY A 53 -10.43 4.79 13.48
CA GLY A 53 -11.13 3.56 13.82
C GLY A 53 -10.57 2.87 15.07
N ILE A 54 -9.24 2.85 15.22
CA ILE A 54 -8.57 2.33 16.43
C ILE A 54 -8.91 3.22 17.63
N TYR A 55 -8.80 4.54 17.52
CA TYR A 55 -9.19 5.44 18.60
C TYR A 55 -10.68 5.29 18.95
N GLY A 56 -11.53 5.16 17.93
CA GLY A 56 -12.95 4.89 18.03
C GLY A 56 -13.25 3.58 18.77
N SER A 57 -12.48 2.52 18.55
CA SER A 57 -12.71 1.22 19.19
C SER A 57 -12.48 1.23 20.70
N PHE A 58 -11.70 2.18 21.22
CA PHE A 58 -11.49 2.40 22.66
C PHE A 58 -12.39 3.48 23.27
N THR A 59 -13.23 4.12 22.46
CA THR A 59 -14.13 5.18 22.90
C THR A 59 -15.59 4.80 22.70
N ARG A 60 -16.47 5.42 23.49
CA ARG A 60 -17.91 5.39 23.27
C ARG A 60 -18.25 6.57 22.37
N ILE A 61 -18.63 6.26 21.14
CA ILE A 61 -19.13 7.22 20.17
C ILE A 61 -20.61 6.89 19.95
N GLU A 62 -21.50 7.75 20.44
CA GLU A 62 -22.92 7.64 20.17
C GLU A 62 -23.22 8.56 18.97
N LEU A 63 -23.52 7.98 17.80
CA LEU A 63 -23.80 8.75 16.59
C LEU A 63 -25.19 9.43 16.62
N ALA A 64 -26.11 8.87 17.41
CA ALA A 64 -27.50 9.29 17.49
C ALA A 64 -27.78 10.33 18.59
N SER A 65 -26.91 10.42 19.60
CA SER A 65 -26.99 11.43 20.65
C SER A 65 -25.78 12.34 20.54
N ASN A 66 -25.94 13.65 20.78
CA ASN A 66 -24.82 14.60 20.80
C ASN A 66 -23.96 14.45 22.09
N SER A 67 -23.78 13.21 22.54
CA SER A 67 -23.04 12.85 23.73
C SER A 67 -21.54 13.00 23.47
N PRO A 68 -20.76 13.48 24.45
CA PRO A 68 -19.32 13.60 24.28
C PRO A 68 -18.69 12.22 24.07
N THR A 69 -17.67 12.15 23.23
CA THR A 69 -16.84 10.95 23.07
C THR A 69 -16.13 10.65 24.39
N VAL A 70 -16.40 9.48 24.98
CA VAL A 70 -15.80 9.07 26.26
C VAL A 70 -14.82 7.93 26.03
N TRP A 71 -13.61 8.01 26.58
CA TRP A 71 -12.66 6.90 26.58
C TRP A 71 -13.13 5.80 27.55
N ILE A 72 -13.37 4.60 27.02
CA ILE A 72 -13.87 3.44 27.78
C ILE A 72 -12.92 2.24 27.74
N GLY A 73 -11.74 2.39 27.13
CA GLY A 73 -10.74 1.33 27.05
C GLY A 73 -11.29 0.09 26.33
N TRP A 74 -11.16 -1.08 26.95
CA TRP A 74 -11.47 -2.37 26.33
C TRP A 74 -12.95 -2.79 26.39
N ASP A 75 -13.83 -1.95 26.95
CA ASP A 75 -15.23 -2.31 27.18
C ASP A 75 -15.97 -2.70 25.89
N ASN A 76 -15.69 -2.02 24.78
CA ASN A 76 -16.27 -2.36 23.47
C ASN A 76 -15.91 -3.78 23.05
N TYR A 77 -14.64 -4.16 23.21
CA TYR A 77 -14.16 -5.50 22.87
C TYR A 77 -14.77 -6.57 23.78
N ARG A 78 -14.88 -6.30 25.09
CA ARG A 78 -15.52 -7.23 26.03
C ARG A 78 -16.97 -7.48 25.62
N ARG A 79 -17.74 -6.42 25.34
CA ARG A 79 -19.14 -6.53 24.90
C ARG A 79 -19.27 -7.34 23.62
N MET A 80 -18.44 -7.02 22.62
CA MET A 80 -18.41 -7.71 21.32
C MET A 80 -18.10 -9.20 21.47
N LEU A 81 -17.08 -9.55 22.27
CA LEU A 81 -16.67 -10.95 22.45
C LEU A 81 -17.67 -11.77 23.27
N THR A 82 -18.45 -11.13 24.14
CA THR A 82 -19.52 -11.79 24.91
C THR A 82 -20.85 -11.86 24.17
N ASP A 83 -20.99 -11.17 23.03
CA ASP A 83 -22.22 -11.14 22.25
C ASP A 83 -22.34 -12.41 21.38
N PRO A 84 -23.36 -13.27 21.58
CA PRO A 84 -23.58 -14.43 20.72
C PRO A 84 -23.84 -14.04 19.25
N GLY A 85 -24.41 -12.85 19.01
CA GLY A 85 -24.66 -12.32 17.67
C GLY A 85 -23.36 -12.10 16.89
N PHE A 86 -22.32 -11.59 17.54
CA PHE A 86 -21.00 -11.40 16.95
C PHE A 86 -20.42 -12.71 16.41
N TRP A 87 -20.44 -13.77 17.21
CA TRP A 87 -19.93 -15.09 16.80
C TRP A 87 -20.76 -15.72 15.67
N LYS A 88 -22.08 -15.53 15.68
CA LYS A 88 -22.95 -15.97 14.59
C LYS A 88 -22.60 -15.28 13.26
N VAL A 89 -22.32 -13.98 13.29
CA VAL A 89 -21.90 -13.23 12.10
C VAL A 89 -20.53 -13.71 11.62
N ILE A 90 -19.56 -13.90 12.52
CA ILE A 90 -18.24 -14.48 12.16
C ILE A 90 -18.40 -15.83 11.47
N GLN A 91 -19.19 -16.74 12.05
CA GLN A 91 -19.39 -18.07 11.49
C GLN A 91 -20.02 -17.99 10.09
N THR A 92 -21.05 -17.15 9.92
CA THR A 92 -21.72 -16.97 8.64
C THR A 92 -20.75 -16.44 7.58
N THR A 93 -19.98 -15.40 7.92
CA THR A 93 -18.97 -14.82 7.03
C THR A 93 -17.90 -15.83 6.67
N LEU A 94 -17.39 -16.60 7.64
CA LEU A 94 -16.35 -17.59 7.38
C LEU A 94 -16.83 -18.70 6.44
N ILE A 95 -18.04 -19.23 6.68
CA ILE A 95 -18.65 -20.24 5.81
C ILE A 95 -18.83 -19.67 4.39
N PHE A 96 -19.36 -18.45 4.28
CA PHE A 96 -19.53 -17.77 3.01
C PHE A 96 -18.21 -17.59 2.26
N THR A 97 -17.18 -17.06 2.93
CA THR A 97 -15.84 -16.85 2.35
C THR A 97 -15.23 -18.16 1.86
N VAL A 98 -15.29 -19.24 2.64
CA VAL A 98 -14.76 -20.54 2.24
C VAL A 98 -15.50 -21.07 1.00
N LEU A 99 -16.83 -21.00 0.98
CA LEU A 99 -17.62 -21.45 -0.16
C LEU A 99 -17.28 -20.64 -1.42
N VAL A 100 -17.19 -19.32 -1.31
CA VAL A 100 -16.83 -18.45 -2.43
C VAL A 100 -15.44 -18.78 -2.97
N ILE A 101 -14.45 -18.97 -2.09
CA ILE A 101 -13.08 -19.34 -2.51
C ILE A 101 -13.09 -20.68 -3.23
N ILE A 102 -13.75 -21.71 -2.68
CA ILE A 102 -13.82 -23.03 -3.29
C ILE A 102 -14.44 -22.93 -4.69
N VAL A 103 -15.56 -22.22 -4.83
CA VAL A 103 -16.24 -22.05 -6.11
C VAL A 103 -15.36 -21.28 -7.10
N ALA A 104 -14.77 -20.16 -6.69
CA ALA A 104 -13.95 -19.31 -7.55
C ALA A 104 -12.68 -20.04 -8.04
N VAL A 105 -11.98 -20.73 -7.14
CA VAL A 105 -10.78 -21.51 -7.48
C VAL A 105 -11.15 -22.69 -8.37
N SER A 106 -12.22 -23.42 -8.05
CA SER A 106 -12.65 -24.57 -8.86
C SER A 106 -13.06 -24.13 -10.27
N ALA A 107 -13.82 -23.03 -10.40
CA ALA A 107 -14.22 -22.48 -11.68
C ALA A 107 -13.03 -21.95 -12.48
N GLY A 108 -12.10 -21.25 -11.83
CA GLY A 108 -10.86 -20.79 -12.44
C GLY A 108 -10.00 -21.94 -12.95
N LEU A 109 -9.82 -22.98 -12.13
CA LEU A 109 -9.08 -24.19 -12.50
C LEU A 109 -9.76 -24.96 -13.63
N PHE A 110 -11.08 -25.13 -13.56
CA PHE A 110 -11.86 -25.78 -14.62
C PHE A 110 -11.69 -25.06 -15.95
N THR A 111 -11.78 -23.74 -15.94
CA THR A 111 -11.55 -22.90 -17.13
C THR A 111 -10.11 -23.05 -17.62
N ALA A 112 -9.12 -22.96 -16.73
CA ALA A 112 -7.72 -23.13 -17.08
C ALA A 112 -7.46 -24.49 -17.76
N LEU A 113 -8.03 -25.58 -17.25
CA LEU A 113 -7.90 -26.91 -17.86
C LEU A 113 -8.58 -27.01 -19.22
N LEU A 114 -9.71 -26.32 -19.42
CA LEU A 114 -10.39 -26.29 -20.72
C LEU A 114 -9.56 -25.56 -21.80
N PHE A 115 -8.88 -24.48 -21.42
CA PHE A 115 -8.00 -23.72 -22.31
C PHE A 115 -6.58 -24.28 -22.43
N ASN A 116 -6.19 -25.19 -21.53
CA ASN A 116 -4.89 -25.85 -21.55
C ASN A 116 -4.82 -26.87 -22.70
N ARG A 117 -4.57 -26.37 -23.92
CA ARG A 117 -4.13 -27.17 -25.07
C ARG A 117 -2.60 -27.08 -25.20
N PRO A 118 -1.91 -28.16 -25.60
CA PRO A 118 -0.48 -28.12 -25.89
C PRO A 118 -0.14 -27.16 -27.04
#